data_AF-A0A4C1UWC7-F1
#
_entry.id   AF-A0A4C1UWC7-F1
#
_cell.length_a   1.000
_cell.length_b   1.000
_cell.length_c   1.000
_cell.angle_alpha   90.00
_cell.angle_beta   90.00
_cell.angle_gamma   90.00
#
_symmetry.space_group_name_H-M   'P 1'
#
loop_
_entity.id
_entity.type
_entity.pdbx_description
1 polymer ?
#
loop_
_entity_poly.entity_id
_entity_poly.type
_entity_poly.pdbx_seq_one_letter_code
_entity_poly.pdbx_strand_id
1 'polypeptide(L)'
;MPMVLSGDEWGRITKWTKKPSVQVEVAQRSEHIRSLDERSRAISRKWPDSIENIAKQHEEMRLERKAAEEEANAEFYRDYVKRRRQEQEQLMESARDTFFKTKDAPKLLVSAVIETATLKERQEQIQFLNQLRQETRERKKRDDNTAIEHSRAFHKFHVEKARRRREANKAYQEELLQQLSKLIVDYFKEKSDWIHETSERQRREYEDELNNQKVDSMRAAEEIEIIEKFERDLRVKEKRRILADAEQSLKDTEERRRARAAQQRLEDQITEVLTKSKQIINAKRRETEREIQEEKLRVLEGISRSLKTGEDARDAQEQANLAKAIREKQEADDARLAADRRKKEDNKAARIAVHEQYLKEEAKRQLDFENMKTWEMMNRFKNAELYREYKEDLLKEKKRKAQEYRAEILEQQRERKEKEDKERADRQHFYGELAEQRLRREDDQGLRYGAALLEEARAHTPEHPIHRAIDRYCKKYRLYPMPPLPKPLQRSFPHYKPVDKSRPDPPHQPVQIHLTNIESVFLAYGTLCEGIHD
;
A
#
# COMPACT_ATOMS: atom_id res chain seq x y z
N MET A 1 -18.24 -79.01 124.43
CA MET A 1 -17.05 -79.13 123.57
C MET A 1 -17.40 -78.62 122.18
N PRO A 2 -16.79 -77.54 121.68
CA PRO A 2 -16.96 -77.09 120.30
C PRO A 2 -16.04 -77.88 119.36
N MET A 3 -16.55 -78.39 118.24
CA MET A 3 -15.70 -78.81 117.12
C MET A 3 -15.29 -77.58 116.32
N VAL A 4 -14.00 -77.24 116.34
CA VAL A 4 -13.44 -76.17 115.49
C VAL A 4 -12.99 -76.81 114.18
N LEU A 5 -13.81 -76.69 113.14
CA LEU A 5 -13.43 -77.05 111.78
C LEU A 5 -12.36 -76.09 111.26
N SER A 6 -11.45 -76.61 110.42
CA SER A 6 -10.36 -75.84 109.84
C SER A 6 -10.82 -74.96 108.66
N GLY A 7 -10.10 -73.87 108.38
CA GLY A 7 -10.45 -72.93 107.31
C GLY A 7 -10.52 -73.58 105.92
N ASP A 8 -9.71 -74.61 105.67
CA ASP A 8 -9.69 -75.36 104.41
C ASP A 8 -10.98 -76.14 104.15
N GLU A 9 -11.69 -76.57 105.19
CA GLU A 9 -12.96 -77.29 105.06
C GLU A 9 -14.09 -76.34 104.65
N TRP A 10 -14.10 -75.12 105.22
CA TRP A 10 -15.01 -74.05 104.81
C TRP A 10 -14.74 -73.55 103.38
N GLY A 11 -13.46 -73.55 102.97
CA GLY A 11 -13.02 -73.24 101.62
C GLY A 11 -13.47 -74.24 100.54
N ARG A 12 -13.83 -75.49 100.93
CA ARG A 12 -14.37 -76.50 100.00
C ARG A 12 -15.88 -76.29 99.75
N ILE A 13 -16.64 -76.00 100.80
CA ILE A 13 -18.10 -75.75 100.70
C ILE A 13 -18.38 -74.55 99.79
N THR A 14 -17.63 -73.46 99.98
CA THR A 14 -17.79 -72.20 99.21
C THR A 14 -17.39 -72.30 97.73
N LYS A 15 -16.66 -73.35 97.31
CA LYS A 15 -16.40 -73.63 95.88
C LYS A 15 -17.56 -74.33 95.17
N TRP A 16 -18.37 -75.13 95.87
CA TRP A 16 -19.47 -75.88 95.26
C TRP A 16 -20.69 -75.01 94.90
N THR A 17 -20.90 -73.88 95.58
CA THR A 17 -22.06 -73.00 95.37
C THR A 17 -21.93 -72.04 94.19
N LYS A 18 -20.77 -71.92 93.55
CA LYS A 18 -20.54 -71.04 92.40
C LYS A 18 -20.56 -71.80 91.07
N LYS A 19 -21.76 -72.03 90.51
CA LYS A 19 -21.94 -72.41 89.08
C LYS A 19 -22.35 -71.19 88.23
N PRO A 20 -21.79 -71.02 87.00
CA PRO A 20 -22.05 -69.82 86.19
C PRO A 20 -23.14 -70.03 85.13
N SER A 21 -24.39 -69.67 85.42
CA SER A 21 -25.48 -69.63 84.42
C SER A 21 -25.69 -68.24 83.80
N VAL A 22 -25.70 -67.20 84.63
CA VAL A 22 -26.16 -65.83 84.29
C VAL A 22 -25.36 -65.17 83.15
N GLN A 23 -24.07 -65.51 82.98
CA GLN A 23 -23.20 -64.85 82.00
C GLN A 23 -23.51 -65.21 80.54
N VAL A 24 -24.13 -66.38 80.27
CA VAL A 24 -24.38 -66.85 78.89
C VAL A 24 -25.53 -66.09 78.23
N GLU A 25 -26.62 -65.81 78.95
CA GLU A 25 -27.76 -65.07 78.41
C GLU A 25 -27.39 -63.62 78.05
N VAL A 26 -26.54 -62.98 78.85
CA VAL A 26 -26.11 -61.58 78.60
C VAL A 26 -25.32 -61.49 77.30
N ALA A 27 -24.45 -62.47 77.02
CA ALA A 27 -23.70 -62.55 75.76
C ALA A 27 -24.67 -62.66 74.57
N GLN A 28 -25.59 -63.64 74.59
CA GLN A 28 -26.56 -63.88 73.51
C GLN A 28 -27.46 -62.67 73.25
N ARG A 29 -27.91 -61.96 74.30
CA ARG A 29 -28.68 -60.71 74.13
C ARG A 29 -27.84 -59.60 73.49
N SER A 30 -26.56 -59.48 73.84
CA SER A 30 -25.65 -58.50 73.24
C SER A 30 -25.35 -58.78 71.76
N GLU A 31 -25.21 -60.06 71.38
CA GLU A 31 -25.04 -60.49 69.99
C GLU A 31 -26.33 -60.27 69.18
N HIS A 32 -27.49 -60.56 69.76
CA HIS A 32 -28.76 -60.28 69.10
C HIS A 32 -28.96 -58.78 68.84
N ILE A 33 -28.69 -57.92 69.82
CA ILE A 33 -28.74 -56.46 69.65
C ILE A 33 -27.78 -56.00 68.55
N ARG A 34 -26.53 -56.47 68.53
CA ARG A 34 -25.57 -56.19 67.44
C ARG A 34 -26.11 -56.61 66.07
N SER A 35 -26.72 -57.79 65.97
CA SER A 35 -27.30 -58.28 64.71
C SER A 35 -28.49 -57.43 64.23
N LEU A 36 -29.23 -56.81 65.15
CA LEU A 36 -30.31 -55.87 64.83
C LEU A 36 -29.75 -54.49 64.43
N ASP A 37 -28.72 -53.99 65.13
CA ASP A 37 -28.02 -52.76 64.77
C ASP A 37 -27.37 -52.86 63.39
N GLU A 38 -26.74 -53.99 63.06
CA GLU A 38 -26.13 -54.24 61.76
C GLU A 38 -27.17 -54.29 60.64
N ARG A 39 -28.31 -54.97 60.86
CA ARG A 39 -29.44 -54.98 59.92
C ARG A 39 -30.06 -53.58 59.75
N SER A 40 -30.24 -52.85 60.85
CA SER A 40 -30.73 -51.47 60.85
C SER A 40 -29.82 -50.54 60.04
N ARG A 41 -28.50 -50.61 60.26
CA ARG A 41 -27.49 -49.87 59.49
C ARG A 41 -27.41 -50.29 58.02
N ALA A 42 -27.60 -51.57 57.71
CA ALA A 42 -27.63 -52.06 56.33
C ALA A 42 -28.90 -51.62 55.57
N ILE A 43 -29.99 -51.36 56.29
CA ILE A 43 -31.24 -50.79 55.75
C ILE A 43 -31.10 -49.27 55.60
N SER A 44 -30.67 -48.53 56.64
CA SER A 44 -30.58 -47.06 56.59
C SER A 44 -29.56 -46.53 55.59
N ARG A 45 -28.44 -47.26 55.36
CA ARG A 45 -27.49 -46.97 54.27
C ARG A 45 -28.11 -47.02 52.86
N LYS A 46 -29.26 -47.65 52.70
CA LYS A 46 -30.02 -47.72 51.43
C LYS A 46 -31.19 -46.72 51.37
N TRP A 47 -31.45 -45.96 52.43
CA TRP A 47 -32.47 -44.93 52.41
C TRP A 47 -31.95 -43.71 51.63
N PRO A 48 -32.70 -43.18 50.65
CA PRO A 48 -32.29 -41.99 49.90
C PRO A 48 -32.14 -40.79 50.84
N ASP A 49 -33.09 -40.64 51.78
CA ASP A 49 -33.16 -39.53 52.73
C ASP A 49 -32.14 -39.61 53.89
N SER A 50 -31.21 -40.58 53.85
CA SER A 50 -30.11 -40.63 54.80
C SER A 50 -29.09 -39.53 54.49
N ILE A 51 -28.56 -38.87 55.52
CA ILE A 51 -27.63 -37.73 55.35
C ILE A 51 -26.41 -38.11 54.50
N GLU A 52 -25.92 -39.36 54.61
CA GLU A 52 -24.83 -39.87 53.76
C GLU A 52 -25.20 -39.95 52.27
N ASN A 53 -26.45 -40.26 51.92
CA ASN A 53 -26.88 -40.40 50.53
C ASN A 53 -27.37 -39.06 49.94
N ILE A 54 -28.01 -38.20 50.74
CA ILE A 54 -28.26 -36.79 50.38
C ILE A 54 -26.93 -36.07 50.09
N ALA A 55 -25.89 -36.29 50.90
CA ALA A 55 -24.57 -35.73 50.67
C ALA A 55 -23.96 -36.21 49.33
N LYS A 56 -23.99 -37.53 49.06
CA LYS A 56 -23.52 -38.10 47.77
C LYS A 56 -24.28 -37.50 46.59
N GLN A 57 -25.61 -37.45 46.65
CA GLN A 57 -26.42 -36.86 45.57
C GLN A 57 -26.09 -35.36 45.34
N HIS A 58 -25.83 -34.59 46.40
CA HIS A 58 -25.38 -33.21 46.26
C HIS A 58 -23.94 -33.08 45.72
N GLU A 59 -23.05 -34.02 46.01
CA GLU A 59 -21.71 -34.08 45.42
C GLU A 59 -21.75 -34.52 43.96
N GLU A 60 -22.55 -35.54 43.62
CA GLU A 60 -22.83 -36.01 42.26
C GLU A 60 -23.42 -34.88 41.40
N MET A 61 -24.52 -34.24 41.84
CA MET A 61 -25.10 -33.06 41.17
C MET A 61 -24.11 -31.87 41.05
N ARG A 62 -23.09 -31.78 41.92
CA ARG A 62 -22.04 -30.74 41.84
C ARG A 62 -20.93 -31.13 40.87
N LEU A 63 -20.62 -32.41 40.75
CA LEU A 63 -19.69 -32.95 39.75
C LEU A 63 -20.31 -32.90 38.35
N GLU A 64 -21.58 -33.23 38.20
CA GLU A 64 -22.33 -33.10 36.94
C GLU A 64 -22.38 -31.64 36.46
N ARG A 65 -22.65 -30.68 37.36
CA ARG A 65 -22.60 -29.24 37.02
C ARG A 65 -21.21 -28.80 36.57
N LYS A 66 -20.15 -29.23 37.26
CA LYS A 66 -18.77 -28.96 36.85
C LYS A 66 -18.45 -29.59 35.49
N ALA A 67 -18.85 -30.83 35.25
CA ALA A 67 -18.65 -31.51 33.98
C ALA A 67 -19.37 -30.77 32.84
N ALA A 68 -20.63 -30.37 33.04
CA ALA A 68 -21.38 -29.57 32.08
C ALA A 68 -20.78 -28.16 31.85
N GLU A 69 -20.26 -27.51 32.90
CA GLU A 69 -19.52 -26.25 32.78
C GLU A 69 -18.19 -26.45 32.01
N GLU A 70 -17.45 -27.53 32.26
CA GLU A 70 -16.21 -27.88 31.56
C GLU A 70 -16.45 -28.26 30.08
N GLU A 71 -17.52 -29.00 29.79
CA GLU A 71 -17.96 -29.34 28.44
C GLU A 71 -18.42 -28.10 27.67
N ALA A 72 -19.28 -27.25 28.24
CA ALA A 72 -19.72 -26.01 27.62
C ALA A 72 -18.55 -25.05 27.35
N ASN A 73 -17.57 -24.97 28.26
CA ASN A 73 -16.32 -24.23 28.03
C ASN A 73 -15.50 -24.87 26.90
N ALA A 74 -15.37 -26.20 26.85
CA ALA A 74 -14.65 -26.89 25.79
C ALA A 74 -15.30 -26.71 24.41
N GLU A 75 -16.63 -26.69 24.33
CA GLU A 75 -17.37 -26.36 23.10
C GLU A 75 -17.17 -24.89 22.70
N PHE A 76 -17.26 -23.94 23.64
CA PHE A 76 -16.95 -22.54 23.38
C PHE A 76 -15.52 -22.35 22.85
N TYR A 77 -14.52 -23.01 23.43
CA TYR A 77 -13.14 -22.96 22.94
C TYR A 77 -12.99 -23.61 21.56
N ARG A 78 -13.64 -24.75 21.29
CA ARG A 78 -13.66 -25.37 19.95
C ARG A 78 -14.23 -24.41 18.91
N ASP A 79 -15.35 -23.76 19.18
CA ASP A 79 -15.99 -22.85 18.26
C ASP A 79 -15.27 -21.50 18.12
N TYR A 80 -14.65 -21.00 19.20
CA TYR A 80 -13.73 -19.87 19.12
C TYR A 80 -12.53 -20.18 18.22
N VAL A 81 -11.91 -21.35 18.35
CA VAL A 81 -10.80 -21.79 17.48
C VAL A 81 -11.26 -21.97 16.03
N LYS A 82 -12.45 -22.53 15.78
CA LYS A 82 -13.04 -22.60 14.41
C LYS A 82 -13.21 -21.20 13.82
N ARG A 83 -13.81 -20.25 14.56
CA ARG A 83 -14.02 -18.87 14.10
C ARG A 83 -12.69 -18.15 13.84
N ARG A 84 -11.72 -18.23 14.76
CA ARG A 84 -10.37 -17.66 14.56
C ARG A 84 -9.65 -18.26 13.35
N ARG A 85 -9.84 -19.55 13.08
CA ARG A 85 -9.31 -20.19 11.88
C ARG A 85 -10.01 -19.68 10.61
N GLN A 86 -11.33 -19.53 10.60
CA GLN A 86 -12.08 -18.95 9.48
C GLN A 86 -11.70 -17.49 9.22
N GLU A 87 -11.54 -16.68 10.27
CA GLU A 87 -11.01 -15.31 10.19
C GLU A 87 -9.60 -15.28 9.55
N GLN A 88 -8.71 -16.18 9.99
CA GLN A 88 -7.36 -16.31 9.40
C GLN A 88 -7.41 -16.79 7.94
N GLU A 89 -8.28 -17.73 7.60
CA GLU A 89 -8.44 -18.22 6.22
C GLU A 89 -8.97 -17.08 5.31
N GLN A 90 -9.95 -16.29 5.74
CA GLN A 90 -10.43 -15.08 5.04
C GLN A 90 -9.38 -13.96 4.93
N LEU A 91 -8.58 -13.73 5.98
CA LEU A 91 -7.46 -12.77 5.94
C LEU A 91 -6.37 -13.23 4.98
N MET A 92 -6.08 -14.53 4.93
CA MET A 92 -5.11 -15.12 3.99
C MET A 92 -5.64 -15.13 2.55
N GLU A 93 -6.94 -15.30 2.34
CA GLU A 93 -7.57 -15.18 1.02
C GLU A 93 -7.55 -13.74 0.52
N SER A 94 -8.01 -12.76 1.31
CA SER A 94 -7.94 -11.33 0.94
C SER A 94 -6.50 -10.82 0.76
N ALA A 95 -5.54 -11.35 1.51
CA ALA A 95 -4.11 -11.12 1.25
C ALA A 95 -3.67 -11.73 -0.09
N ARG A 96 -3.99 -13.00 -0.38
CA ARG A 96 -3.71 -13.63 -1.69
C ARG A 96 -4.32 -12.85 -2.84
N ASP A 97 -5.54 -12.34 -2.66
CA ASP A 97 -6.29 -11.59 -3.66
C ASP A 97 -5.64 -10.22 -3.95
N THR A 98 -5.20 -9.51 -2.93
CA THR A 98 -4.43 -8.26 -3.09
C THR A 98 -3.03 -8.51 -3.67
N PHE A 99 -2.35 -9.60 -3.32
CA PHE A 99 -1.11 -10.03 -3.99
C PHE A 99 -1.34 -10.39 -5.47
N PHE A 100 -2.42 -11.09 -5.81
CA PHE A 100 -2.77 -11.42 -7.20
C PHE A 100 -3.08 -10.15 -8.01
N LYS A 101 -3.94 -9.27 -7.48
CA LYS A 101 -4.27 -7.97 -8.09
C LYS A 101 -3.06 -7.01 -8.20
N THR A 102 -1.99 -7.23 -7.43
CA THR A 102 -0.75 -6.45 -7.54
C THR A 102 0.32 -7.07 -8.44
N LYS A 103 0.20 -8.34 -8.87
CA LYS A 103 1.08 -8.95 -9.87
C LYS A 103 0.89 -8.32 -11.26
N ASP A 104 1.93 -8.41 -12.09
CA ASP A 104 1.94 -7.81 -13.43
C ASP A 104 0.98 -8.50 -14.41
N ALA A 105 0.79 -9.82 -14.34
CA ALA A 105 -0.11 -10.53 -15.26
C ALA A 105 -1.58 -10.10 -15.08
N PRO A 106 -2.15 -10.12 -13.86
CA PRO A 106 -3.55 -9.74 -13.67
C PRO A 106 -3.78 -8.24 -13.91
N LYS A 107 -2.83 -7.36 -13.54
CA LYS A 107 -2.87 -5.94 -13.89
C LYS A 107 -3.01 -5.71 -15.40
N LEU A 108 -2.21 -6.43 -16.20
CA LEU A 108 -2.19 -6.30 -17.66
C LEU A 108 -3.51 -6.79 -18.29
N LEU A 109 -4.08 -7.88 -17.78
CA LEU A 109 -5.39 -8.39 -18.22
C LEU A 109 -6.55 -7.49 -17.78
N VAL A 110 -6.57 -7.01 -16.52
CA VAL A 110 -7.58 -6.07 -16.03
C VAL A 110 -7.55 -4.76 -16.81
N SER A 111 -6.35 -4.23 -17.13
CA SER A 111 -6.22 -3.06 -18.00
C SER A 111 -6.82 -3.28 -19.39
N ALA A 112 -6.75 -4.50 -19.92
CA ALA A 112 -7.33 -4.86 -21.21
C ALA A 112 -8.86 -5.03 -21.14
N VAL A 113 -9.40 -5.59 -20.06
CA VAL A 113 -10.87 -5.67 -19.82
C VAL A 113 -11.48 -4.27 -19.68
N ILE A 114 -10.76 -3.33 -19.06
CA ILE A 114 -11.18 -1.91 -19.03
C ILE A 114 -11.14 -1.30 -20.45
N GLU A 115 -10.14 -1.66 -21.27
CA GLU A 115 -10.06 -1.25 -22.69
C GLU A 115 -11.20 -1.89 -23.53
N THR A 116 -11.63 -3.14 -23.28
CA THR A 116 -12.79 -3.73 -24.00
C THR A 116 -14.13 -3.10 -23.58
N ALA A 117 -14.33 -2.86 -22.29
CA ALA A 117 -15.55 -2.22 -21.77
C ALA A 117 -15.70 -0.79 -22.31
N THR A 118 -14.65 0.03 -22.21
CA THR A 118 -14.69 1.42 -22.74
C THR A 118 -14.80 1.48 -24.27
N LEU A 119 -14.27 0.50 -25.01
CA LEU A 119 -14.51 0.39 -26.45
C LEU A 119 -15.96 0.02 -26.78
N LYS A 120 -16.62 -0.82 -25.98
CA LYS A 120 -18.06 -1.13 -26.12
C LYS A 120 -18.92 0.10 -25.85
N GLU A 121 -18.74 0.76 -24.71
CA GLU A 121 -19.42 2.02 -24.38
C GLU A 121 -19.24 3.06 -25.50
N ARG A 122 -18.04 3.11 -26.10
CA ARG A 122 -17.76 4.01 -27.22
C ARG A 122 -18.50 3.63 -28.51
N GLN A 123 -18.70 2.34 -28.79
CA GLN A 123 -19.53 1.89 -29.91
C GLN A 123 -21.00 2.26 -29.68
N GLU A 124 -21.53 2.06 -28.48
CA GLU A 124 -22.90 2.42 -28.09
C GLU A 124 -23.13 3.95 -28.19
N GLN A 125 -22.18 4.77 -27.72
CA GLN A 125 -22.17 6.23 -27.92
C GLN A 125 -22.22 6.61 -29.41
N ILE A 126 -21.47 5.91 -30.28
CA ILE A 126 -21.45 6.19 -31.72
C ILE A 126 -22.78 5.80 -32.37
N GLN A 127 -23.41 4.70 -31.96
CA GLN A 127 -24.75 4.30 -32.41
C GLN A 127 -25.80 5.35 -32.01
N PHE A 128 -25.82 5.77 -30.75
CA PHE A 128 -26.72 6.81 -30.24
C PHE A 128 -26.53 8.16 -30.95
N LEU A 129 -25.29 8.60 -31.16
CA LEU A 129 -25.01 9.82 -31.93
C LEU A 129 -25.45 9.72 -33.39
N ASN A 130 -25.44 8.52 -33.98
CA ASN A 130 -25.94 8.32 -35.35
C ASN A 130 -27.47 8.28 -35.41
N GLN A 131 -28.16 7.75 -34.40
CA GLN A 131 -29.62 7.86 -34.25
C GLN A 131 -30.05 9.34 -34.10
N LEU A 132 -29.38 10.10 -33.22
CA LEU A 132 -29.61 11.54 -33.05
C LEU A 132 -29.39 12.33 -34.36
N ARG A 133 -28.40 11.94 -35.16
CA ARG A 133 -28.15 12.49 -36.51
C ARG A 133 -29.23 12.10 -37.54
N GLN A 134 -29.89 10.95 -37.39
CA GLN A 134 -31.04 10.57 -38.22
C GLN A 134 -32.27 11.39 -37.81
N GLU A 135 -32.61 11.44 -36.53
CA GLU A 135 -33.71 12.26 -36.01
C GLU A 135 -33.59 13.74 -36.40
N THR A 136 -32.41 14.34 -36.23
CA THR A 136 -32.20 15.76 -36.57
C THR A 136 -32.26 16.02 -38.08
N ARG A 137 -31.94 15.02 -38.92
CA ARG A 137 -32.18 15.09 -40.37
C ARG A 137 -33.66 14.95 -40.71
N GLU A 138 -34.41 14.11 -39.99
CA GLU A 138 -35.86 13.99 -40.16
C GLU A 138 -36.63 15.23 -39.71
N ARG A 139 -36.30 15.80 -38.55
CA ARG A 139 -36.89 17.05 -38.06
C ARG A 139 -36.68 18.16 -39.11
N LYS A 140 -35.43 18.37 -39.56
CA LYS A 140 -35.12 19.31 -40.64
C LYS A 140 -35.92 19.05 -41.91
N LYS A 141 -36.05 17.80 -42.39
CA LYS A 141 -36.91 17.49 -43.55
C LYS A 141 -38.39 17.86 -43.33
N ARG A 142 -38.92 17.73 -42.11
CA ARG A 142 -40.29 18.14 -41.77
C ARG A 142 -40.39 19.67 -41.75
N ASP A 143 -39.40 20.36 -41.19
CA ASP A 143 -39.32 21.83 -41.13
C ASP A 143 -39.14 22.45 -42.54
N ASP A 144 -38.31 21.85 -43.39
CA ASP A 144 -38.13 22.22 -44.80
C ASP A 144 -39.43 22.02 -45.59
N ASN A 145 -40.15 20.91 -45.35
CA ASN A 145 -41.43 20.63 -46.01
C ASN A 145 -42.52 21.62 -45.59
N THR A 146 -42.66 21.96 -44.29
CA THR A 146 -43.65 22.96 -43.85
C THR A 146 -43.29 24.36 -44.37
N ALA A 147 -42.01 24.72 -44.45
CA ALA A 147 -41.57 25.96 -45.10
C ALA A 147 -41.93 25.99 -46.60
N ILE A 148 -41.77 24.87 -47.32
CA ILE A 148 -42.20 24.73 -48.73
C ILE A 148 -43.73 24.83 -48.85
N GLU A 149 -44.50 24.25 -47.94
CA GLU A 149 -45.97 24.34 -47.92
C GLU A 149 -46.45 25.76 -47.63
N HIS A 150 -45.89 26.43 -46.64
CA HIS A 150 -46.17 27.85 -46.35
C HIS A 150 -45.81 28.75 -47.54
N SER A 151 -44.66 28.52 -48.19
CA SER A 151 -44.26 29.25 -49.40
C SER A 151 -45.24 29.03 -50.57
N ARG A 152 -45.69 27.78 -50.79
CA ARG A 152 -46.73 27.45 -51.78
C ARG A 152 -48.08 28.10 -51.45
N ALA A 153 -48.49 28.11 -50.19
CA ALA A 153 -49.72 28.76 -49.74
C ALA A 153 -49.65 30.29 -49.92
N PHE A 154 -48.54 30.91 -49.54
CA PHE A 154 -48.28 32.34 -49.74
C PHE A 154 -48.29 32.71 -51.23
N HIS A 155 -47.66 31.91 -52.09
CA HIS A 155 -47.68 32.13 -53.54
C HIS A 155 -49.11 32.00 -54.11
N LYS A 156 -49.88 30.97 -53.72
CA LYS A 156 -51.31 30.84 -54.11
C LYS A 156 -52.13 32.06 -53.69
N PHE A 157 -51.99 32.51 -52.44
CA PHE A 157 -52.66 33.71 -51.93
C PHE A 157 -52.29 34.97 -52.73
N HIS A 158 -51.01 35.15 -53.09
CA HIS A 158 -50.58 36.26 -53.94
C HIS A 158 -51.10 36.17 -55.38
N VAL A 159 -51.18 34.97 -55.96
CA VAL A 159 -51.81 34.75 -57.28
C VAL A 159 -53.30 35.06 -57.24
N GLU A 160 -54.04 34.64 -56.20
CA GLU A 160 -55.44 35.02 -56.02
C GLU A 160 -55.60 36.53 -55.82
N LYS A 161 -54.77 37.16 -54.99
CA LYS A 161 -54.80 38.62 -54.75
C LYS A 161 -54.52 39.40 -56.04
N ALA A 162 -53.64 38.89 -56.91
CA ALA A 162 -53.42 39.43 -58.24
C ALA A 162 -54.61 39.17 -59.19
N ARG A 163 -55.27 38.01 -59.11
CA ARG A 163 -56.49 37.69 -59.88
C ARG A 163 -57.64 38.63 -59.51
N ARG A 164 -57.95 38.77 -58.22
CA ARG A 164 -58.97 39.70 -57.70
C ARG A 164 -58.70 41.15 -58.07
N ARG A 165 -57.43 41.59 -58.10
CA ARG A 165 -57.04 42.91 -58.62
C ARG A 165 -57.29 43.05 -60.13
N ARG A 166 -57.01 42.03 -60.94
CA ARG A 166 -57.32 42.05 -62.38
C ARG A 166 -58.83 42.04 -62.64
N GLU A 167 -59.59 41.27 -61.86
CA GLU A 167 -61.06 41.21 -61.92
C GLU A 167 -61.68 42.57 -61.57
N ALA A 168 -61.26 43.20 -60.47
CA ALA A 168 -61.70 44.54 -60.10
C ALA A 168 -61.29 45.63 -61.11
N ASN A 169 -60.06 45.59 -61.63
CA ASN A 169 -59.61 46.53 -62.65
C ASN A 169 -60.39 46.39 -63.97
N LYS A 170 -60.81 45.17 -64.34
CA LYS A 170 -61.68 44.95 -65.50
C LYS A 170 -63.06 45.55 -65.30
N ALA A 171 -63.70 45.27 -64.15
CA ALA A 171 -65.00 45.86 -63.83
C ALA A 171 -64.94 47.40 -63.88
N TYR A 172 -63.90 48.01 -63.30
CA TYR A 172 -63.70 49.46 -63.37
C TYR A 172 -63.44 49.98 -64.80
N GLN A 173 -62.73 49.23 -65.65
CA GLN A 173 -62.59 49.56 -67.07
C GLN A 173 -63.92 49.45 -67.83
N GLU A 174 -64.75 48.47 -67.53
CA GLU A 174 -66.08 48.28 -68.11
C GLU A 174 -67.05 49.38 -67.67
N GLU A 175 -67.05 49.78 -66.38
CA GLU A 175 -67.76 50.95 -65.86
C GLU A 175 -67.31 52.25 -66.53
N LEU A 176 -66.00 52.47 -66.69
CA LEU A 176 -65.46 53.67 -67.32
C LEU A 176 -65.79 53.73 -68.82
N LEU A 177 -65.79 52.58 -69.52
CA LEU A 177 -66.27 52.48 -70.90
C LEU A 177 -67.78 52.75 -71.02
N GLN A 178 -68.60 52.32 -70.06
CA GLN A 178 -70.03 52.66 -70.01
C GLN A 178 -70.25 54.16 -69.77
N GLN A 179 -69.48 54.77 -68.88
CA GLN A 179 -69.51 56.23 -68.63
C GLN A 179 -69.10 57.02 -69.88
N LEU A 180 -68.01 56.62 -70.56
CA LEU A 180 -67.59 57.22 -71.83
C LEU A 180 -68.63 57.03 -72.94
N SER A 181 -69.21 55.83 -73.07
CA SER A 181 -70.26 55.55 -74.05
C SER A 181 -71.49 56.44 -73.83
N LYS A 182 -71.90 56.62 -72.57
CA LYS A 182 -72.98 57.55 -72.21
C LYS A 182 -72.63 59.00 -72.55
N LEU A 183 -71.45 59.48 -72.16
CA LEU A 183 -70.98 60.83 -72.48
C LEU A 183 -70.91 61.09 -74.00
N ILE A 184 -70.51 60.09 -74.79
CA ILE A 184 -70.48 60.16 -76.25
C ILE A 184 -71.91 60.26 -76.82
N VAL A 185 -72.85 59.45 -76.32
CA VAL A 185 -74.27 59.51 -76.73
C VAL A 185 -74.91 60.85 -76.35
N ASP A 186 -74.63 61.37 -75.16
CA ASP A 186 -75.19 62.63 -74.69
C ASP A 186 -74.55 63.82 -75.46
N TYR A 187 -73.24 63.81 -75.73
CA TYR A 187 -72.59 64.77 -76.64
C TYR A 187 -73.15 64.74 -78.06
N PHE A 188 -73.50 63.56 -78.60
CA PHE A 188 -74.12 63.48 -79.93
C PHE A 188 -75.54 64.06 -79.95
N LYS A 189 -76.29 64.01 -78.85
CA LYS A 189 -77.59 64.72 -78.72
C LYS A 189 -77.36 66.22 -78.68
N GLU A 190 -76.54 66.71 -77.73
CA GLU A 190 -76.22 68.13 -77.59
C GLU A 190 -75.72 68.74 -78.91
N LYS A 191 -74.93 67.98 -79.69
CA LYS A 191 -74.44 68.40 -81.01
C LYS A 191 -75.52 68.38 -82.09
N SER A 192 -76.48 67.45 -82.05
CA SER A 192 -77.63 67.43 -82.95
C SER A 192 -78.55 68.61 -82.67
N ASP A 193 -78.85 68.86 -81.39
CA ASP A 193 -79.66 69.99 -80.92
C ASP A 193 -78.97 71.31 -81.26
N TRP A 194 -77.65 71.41 -81.08
CA TRP A 194 -76.85 72.57 -81.52
C TRP A 194 -76.86 72.77 -83.04
N ILE A 195 -76.87 71.72 -83.86
CA ILE A 195 -77.00 71.85 -85.33
C ILE A 195 -78.39 72.43 -85.68
N HIS A 196 -79.45 71.97 -85.02
CA HIS A 196 -80.79 72.54 -85.18
C HIS A 196 -80.84 74.01 -84.75
N GLU A 197 -80.37 74.35 -83.55
CA GLU A 197 -80.26 75.73 -83.10
C GLU A 197 -79.44 76.60 -84.05
N THR A 198 -78.30 76.11 -84.54
CA THR A 198 -77.42 76.87 -85.44
C THR A 198 -78.08 77.11 -86.80
N SER A 199 -78.91 76.17 -87.28
CA SER A 199 -79.72 76.41 -88.49
C SER A 199 -80.82 77.45 -88.29
N GLU A 200 -81.40 77.56 -87.09
CA GLU A 200 -82.30 78.67 -86.76
C GLU A 200 -81.55 80.00 -86.55
N ARG A 201 -80.37 79.96 -85.92
CA ARG A 201 -79.51 81.14 -85.74
C ARG A 201 -79.06 81.70 -87.06
N GLN A 202 -78.52 80.90 -87.98
CA GLN A 202 -78.14 81.36 -89.32
C GLN A 202 -79.30 82.02 -90.09
N ARG A 203 -80.54 81.56 -89.87
CA ARG A 203 -81.73 82.19 -90.44
C ARG A 203 -82.01 83.57 -89.81
N ARG A 204 -81.90 83.71 -88.49
CA ARG A 204 -82.05 84.99 -87.77
C ARG A 204 -80.88 85.95 -88.07
N GLU A 205 -79.66 85.42 -88.09
CA GLU A 205 -78.42 86.13 -88.40
C GLU A 205 -78.45 86.68 -89.84
N TYR A 206 -79.04 85.97 -90.81
CA TYR A 206 -79.27 86.52 -92.16
C TYR A 206 -80.33 87.64 -92.18
N GLU A 207 -81.36 87.55 -91.33
CA GLU A 207 -82.37 88.62 -91.14
C GLU A 207 -81.76 89.84 -90.42
N ASP A 208 -80.82 89.63 -89.49
CA ASP A 208 -80.11 90.67 -88.71
C ASP A 208 -78.90 91.29 -89.44
N GLU A 209 -78.12 90.53 -90.22
CA GLU A 209 -77.05 91.07 -91.09
C GLU A 209 -77.63 92.08 -92.09
N LEU A 210 -78.80 91.77 -92.64
CA LEU A 210 -79.53 92.67 -93.54
C LEU A 210 -80.03 93.94 -92.82
N ASN A 211 -80.03 93.98 -91.48
CA ASN A 211 -80.22 95.20 -90.67
C ASN A 211 -78.89 95.85 -90.26
N ASN A 212 -77.88 95.10 -89.84
CA ASN A 212 -76.58 95.62 -89.41
C ASN A 212 -75.80 96.28 -90.57
N GLN A 213 -75.95 95.80 -91.81
CA GLN A 213 -75.45 96.50 -93.01
C GLN A 213 -76.01 97.93 -93.18
N LYS A 214 -77.15 98.25 -92.54
CA LYS A 214 -77.72 99.61 -92.49
C LYS A 214 -77.16 100.46 -91.33
N VAL A 215 -76.42 99.85 -90.40
CA VAL A 215 -75.91 100.45 -89.16
C VAL A 215 -74.40 100.65 -89.20
N ASP A 216 -73.65 99.67 -89.70
CA ASP A 216 -72.18 99.77 -89.81
C ASP A 216 -71.76 100.80 -90.87
N SER A 217 -72.63 101.05 -91.87
CA SER A 217 -72.54 102.17 -92.79
C SER A 217 -72.62 103.55 -92.12
N MET A 218 -73.03 103.62 -90.85
CA MET A 218 -72.99 104.83 -90.03
C MET A 218 -71.76 104.86 -89.10
N ARG A 219 -71.41 103.74 -88.45
CA ARG A 219 -70.31 103.68 -87.47
C ARG A 219 -68.90 103.74 -88.06
N ALA A 220 -68.70 103.26 -89.29
CA ALA A 220 -67.37 103.28 -89.92
C ALA A 220 -66.78 104.70 -90.10
N ALA A 221 -67.58 105.74 -89.89
CA ALA A 221 -67.15 107.14 -89.89
C ALA A 221 -66.49 107.61 -88.57
N GLU A 222 -66.61 106.88 -87.45
CA GLU A 222 -66.32 107.40 -86.11
C GLU A 222 -64.98 106.92 -85.51
N GLU A 223 -64.60 105.65 -85.65
CA GLU A 223 -63.55 105.05 -84.79
C GLU A 223 -62.09 105.37 -85.19
N ILE A 224 -61.86 105.93 -86.38
CA ILE A 224 -60.51 106.13 -86.95
C ILE A 224 -59.65 107.13 -86.14
N GLU A 225 -60.24 108.03 -85.35
CA GLU A 225 -59.54 109.14 -84.70
C GLU A 225 -58.78 108.81 -83.38
N ILE A 226 -58.96 107.60 -82.81
CA ILE A 226 -58.65 107.34 -81.40
C ILE A 226 -57.25 106.73 -81.16
N ILE A 227 -56.81 105.78 -82.00
CA ILE A 227 -55.78 104.78 -81.63
C ILE A 227 -54.35 105.34 -81.46
N GLU A 228 -53.95 106.38 -82.19
CA GLU A 228 -52.54 106.76 -82.44
C GLU A 228 -51.72 107.29 -81.22
N LYS A 229 -52.28 107.26 -80.00
CA LYS A 229 -51.78 108.06 -78.86
C LYS A 229 -51.01 107.30 -77.77
N PHE A 230 -51.10 105.97 -77.67
CA PHE A 230 -50.83 105.27 -76.39
C PHE A 230 -49.43 104.64 -76.17
N GLU A 231 -48.65 104.35 -77.21
CA GLU A 231 -47.60 103.29 -77.13
C GLU A 231 -46.23 103.65 -76.50
N ARG A 232 -45.94 104.91 -76.13
CA ARG A 232 -44.54 105.38 -76.06
C ARG A 232 -43.76 105.15 -74.75
N ASP A 233 -44.41 104.99 -73.60
CA ASP A 233 -43.76 105.31 -72.31
C ASP A 233 -43.04 104.16 -71.55
N LEU A 234 -43.16 102.90 -72.00
CA LEU A 234 -42.97 101.74 -71.09
C LEU A 234 -41.51 101.26 -70.82
N ARG A 235 -40.52 101.63 -71.65
CA ARG A 235 -39.31 100.78 -71.86
C ARG A 235 -38.08 100.95 -70.93
N VAL A 236 -38.11 101.77 -69.87
CA VAL A 236 -36.86 102.28 -69.24
C VAL A 236 -36.38 101.58 -67.94
N LYS A 237 -37.24 100.90 -67.18
CA LYS A 237 -37.03 100.74 -65.71
C LYS A 237 -36.15 99.59 -65.19
N GLU A 238 -35.88 98.52 -65.93
CA GLU A 238 -35.54 97.21 -65.30
C GLU A 238 -34.05 96.95 -64.97
N LYS A 239 -33.10 97.67 -65.58
CA LYS A 239 -31.74 97.14 -65.83
C LYS A 239 -30.71 97.14 -64.68
N ARG A 240 -31.09 97.40 -63.41
CA ARG A 240 -30.13 97.75 -62.32
C ARG A 240 -29.90 96.74 -61.18
N ARG A 241 -30.67 95.64 -61.07
CA ARG A 241 -30.80 94.89 -59.79
C ARG A 241 -29.78 93.76 -59.50
N ILE A 242 -29.04 93.25 -60.49
CA ILE A 242 -28.52 91.85 -60.46
C ILE A 242 -27.13 91.65 -59.81
N LEU A 243 -26.31 92.69 -59.61
CA LEU A 243 -24.86 92.52 -59.37
C LEU A 243 -24.39 92.35 -57.90
N ALA A 244 -25.28 92.34 -56.91
CA ALA A 244 -24.87 92.48 -55.49
C ALA A 244 -24.61 91.17 -54.71
N ASP A 245 -25.29 90.06 -55.05
CA ASP A 245 -25.47 88.93 -54.12
C ASP A 245 -24.30 87.90 -54.10
N ALA A 246 -23.21 88.12 -54.84
CA ALA A 246 -22.23 87.06 -55.16
C ALA A 246 -21.08 86.86 -54.15
N GLU A 247 -20.61 87.91 -53.47
CA GLU A 247 -19.29 87.89 -52.80
C GLU A 247 -19.27 87.27 -51.39
N GLN A 248 -20.43 87.09 -50.76
CA GLN A 248 -20.51 86.86 -49.31
C GLN A 248 -20.29 85.40 -48.85
N SER A 249 -20.36 84.42 -49.76
CA SER A 249 -20.48 82.99 -49.42
C SER A 249 -19.17 82.25 -49.12
N LEU A 250 -18.00 82.80 -49.49
CA LEU A 250 -16.73 82.05 -49.48
C LEU A 250 -16.03 81.95 -48.12
N LYS A 251 -16.25 82.89 -47.19
CA LYS A 251 -15.38 83.06 -46.00
C LYS A 251 -15.66 82.06 -44.85
N ASP A 252 -16.90 81.62 -44.68
CA ASP A 252 -17.35 80.81 -43.53
C ASP A 252 -16.80 79.37 -43.48
N THR A 253 -16.12 78.91 -44.53
CA THR A 253 -15.80 77.47 -44.70
C THR A 253 -14.45 77.05 -44.10
N GLU A 254 -13.47 77.94 -43.97
CA GLU A 254 -12.10 77.57 -43.61
C GLU A 254 -11.88 77.37 -42.10
N GLU A 255 -12.51 78.18 -41.26
CA GLU A 255 -12.22 78.23 -39.81
C GLU A 255 -12.57 76.93 -39.08
N ARG A 256 -13.71 76.33 -39.44
CA ARG A 256 -14.27 75.14 -38.78
C ARG A 256 -13.38 73.90 -38.88
N ARG A 257 -12.40 73.88 -39.81
CA ARG A 257 -11.52 72.73 -40.06
C ARG A 257 -10.32 72.67 -39.11
N ARG A 258 -9.89 73.79 -38.50
CA ARG A 258 -8.68 73.85 -37.67
C ARG A 258 -8.90 73.37 -36.22
N ALA A 259 -10.07 73.62 -35.65
CA ALA A 259 -10.36 73.35 -34.23
C ALA A 259 -10.32 71.86 -33.83
N ARG A 260 -10.80 70.95 -34.70
CA ARG A 260 -11.01 69.53 -34.34
C ARG A 260 -9.73 68.69 -34.23
N ALA A 261 -8.61 69.15 -34.80
CA ALA A 261 -7.36 68.39 -34.82
C ALA A 261 -6.54 68.46 -33.52
N ALA A 262 -6.89 69.35 -32.59
CA ALA A 262 -6.11 69.61 -31.38
C ALA A 262 -6.48 68.68 -30.20
N GLN A 263 -7.77 68.36 -30.01
CA GLN A 263 -8.24 67.66 -28.81
C GLN A 263 -7.78 66.19 -28.73
N GLN A 264 -7.86 65.45 -29.84
CA GLN A 264 -7.61 64.00 -29.86
C GLN A 264 -6.19 63.59 -29.44
N ARG A 265 -5.20 64.50 -29.51
CA ARG A 265 -3.80 64.20 -29.15
C ARG A 265 -3.51 64.25 -27.64
N LEU A 266 -4.42 64.80 -26.83
CA LEU A 266 -4.26 64.91 -25.37
C LEU A 266 -4.84 63.70 -24.63
N GLU A 267 -5.86 63.04 -25.19
CA GLU A 267 -6.61 61.98 -24.51
C GLU A 267 -5.83 60.64 -24.50
N ASP A 268 -5.15 60.31 -25.61
CA ASP A 268 -4.34 59.09 -25.74
C ASP A 268 -3.16 59.03 -24.74
N GLN A 269 -2.54 60.17 -24.41
CA GLN A 269 -1.36 60.20 -23.52
C GLN A 269 -1.68 59.93 -22.05
N ILE A 270 -2.91 60.21 -21.61
CA ILE A 270 -3.33 60.05 -20.21
C ILE A 270 -3.59 58.58 -19.86
N THR A 271 -4.11 57.80 -20.82
CA THR A 271 -4.43 56.38 -20.60
C THR A 271 -3.18 55.49 -20.45
N GLU A 272 -2.08 55.82 -21.13
CA GLU A 272 -0.86 55.00 -21.13
C GLU A 272 -0.06 55.07 -19.81
N VAL A 273 -0.26 56.12 -19.01
CA VAL A 273 0.41 56.30 -17.70
C VAL A 273 -0.27 55.47 -16.60
N LEU A 274 -1.60 55.35 -16.66
CA LEU A 274 -2.42 54.68 -15.64
C LEU A 274 -2.32 53.14 -15.67
N THR A 275 -1.87 52.55 -16.77
CA THR A 275 -1.65 51.10 -16.88
C THR A 275 -0.34 50.66 -16.24
N LYS A 276 0.72 51.46 -16.39
CA LYS A 276 2.09 51.17 -15.91
C LYS A 276 2.17 51.18 -14.38
N SER A 277 1.44 52.06 -13.69
CA SER A 277 1.42 52.13 -12.22
C SER A 277 0.77 50.90 -11.55
N LYS A 278 -0.30 50.34 -12.13
CA LYS A 278 -0.99 49.15 -11.59
C LYS A 278 -0.14 47.86 -11.63
N GLN A 279 0.85 47.77 -12.53
CA GLN A 279 1.71 46.59 -12.62
C GLN A 279 2.73 46.54 -11.47
N ILE A 280 3.30 47.69 -11.08
CA ILE A 280 4.33 47.80 -10.03
C ILE A 280 3.77 47.40 -8.65
N ILE A 281 2.54 47.80 -8.33
CA ILE A 281 1.92 47.52 -7.02
C ILE A 281 1.65 46.02 -6.80
N ASN A 282 1.33 45.28 -7.87
CA ASN A 282 1.05 43.84 -7.79
C ASN A 282 2.32 42.96 -7.71
N ALA A 283 3.51 43.50 -8.03
CA ALA A 283 4.76 42.79 -7.85
C ALA A 283 5.11 42.65 -6.35
N LYS A 284 5.12 43.78 -5.61
CA LYS A 284 5.57 43.82 -4.20
C LYS A 284 4.75 42.94 -3.24
N ARG A 285 3.46 42.71 -3.52
CA ARG A 285 2.62 41.80 -2.72
C ARG A 285 3.09 40.33 -2.75
N ARG A 286 3.80 39.89 -3.79
CA ARG A 286 4.26 38.50 -3.95
C ARG A 286 5.60 38.21 -3.28
N GLU A 287 6.29 39.24 -2.80
CA GLU A 287 7.55 39.12 -2.08
C GLU A 287 7.27 38.89 -0.58
N THR A 288 6.38 39.70 0.01
CA THR A 288 5.94 39.60 1.41
C THR A 288 5.25 38.28 1.78
N GLU A 289 4.74 37.51 0.81
CA GLU A 289 4.13 36.19 1.06
C GLU A 289 5.15 35.05 1.19
N ARG A 290 6.43 35.29 0.84
CA ARG A 290 7.51 34.28 0.91
C ARG A 290 8.20 34.28 2.27
N GLU A 291 8.49 35.45 2.82
CA GLU A 291 9.16 35.63 4.13
C GLU A 291 8.38 34.93 5.27
N ILE A 292 7.04 34.97 5.20
CA ILE A 292 6.11 34.32 6.14
C ILE A 292 6.20 32.76 6.11
N GLN A 293 6.84 32.17 5.10
CA GLN A 293 7.04 30.72 5.01
C GLN A 293 8.36 30.27 5.67
N GLU A 294 9.37 31.13 5.71
CA GLU A 294 10.70 30.78 6.23
C GLU A 294 10.75 30.76 7.76
N GLU A 295 10.00 31.64 8.44
CA GLU A 295 9.90 31.62 9.91
C GLU A 295 9.33 30.32 10.48
N LYS A 296 8.55 29.56 9.69
CA LYS A 296 8.00 28.26 10.11
C LYS A 296 9.07 27.17 10.25
N LEU A 297 10.24 27.34 9.63
CA LEU A 297 11.37 26.40 9.77
C LEU A 297 12.12 26.55 11.10
N ARG A 298 12.05 27.71 11.79
CA ARG A 298 12.68 27.91 13.11
C ARG A 298 12.18 26.97 14.21
N VAL A 299 10.98 26.41 14.08
CA VAL A 299 10.29 25.72 15.17
C VAL A 299 10.66 24.23 15.28
N LEU A 300 11.11 23.60 14.19
CA LEU A 300 11.36 22.15 14.15
C LEU A 300 12.76 21.75 14.68
N GLU A 301 13.77 22.59 14.49
CA GLU A 301 15.16 22.22 14.86
C GLU A 301 15.43 22.27 16.37
N GLY A 302 14.67 23.08 17.13
CA GLY A 302 14.83 23.22 18.59
C GLY A 302 14.47 21.97 19.40
N ILE A 303 13.58 21.12 18.87
CA ILE A 303 13.03 19.95 19.58
C ILE A 303 14.03 18.77 19.59
N SER A 304 14.99 18.76 18.67
CA SER A 304 15.96 17.66 18.50
C SER A 304 17.10 17.61 19.53
N ARG A 305 17.23 18.61 20.41
CA ARG A 305 18.38 18.76 21.34
C ARG A 305 18.06 18.57 22.83
N SER A 306 16.80 18.34 23.21
CA SER A 306 16.36 18.27 24.62
C SER A 306 15.99 16.87 25.13
N LEU A 307 16.36 15.80 24.42
CA LEU A 307 16.03 14.42 24.79
C LEU A 307 17.21 13.44 24.64
N LYS A 308 18.25 13.61 25.47
CA LYS A 308 19.12 12.55 26.03
C LYS A 308 20.18 13.12 26.99
N THR A 309 19.86 13.10 28.28
CA THR A 309 20.78 13.30 29.41
C THR A 309 20.41 12.29 30.49
N GLY A 310 21.41 11.75 31.20
CA GLY A 310 21.26 10.58 32.07
C GLY A 310 21.54 9.27 31.30
N GLU A 311 22.10 8.23 31.93
CA GLU A 311 22.30 8.03 33.38
C GLU A 311 23.69 7.42 33.69
N ASP A 312 24.24 7.83 34.83
CA ASP A 312 25.44 7.23 35.45
C ASP A 312 25.08 5.87 36.07
N ALA A 313 25.73 4.76 35.67
CA ALA A 313 25.69 3.49 36.41
C ALA A 313 26.65 2.38 35.86
N ARG A 314 27.91 2.69 35.48
CA ARG A 314 28.94 1.65 35.30
C ARG A 314 30.31 2.05 35.83
N ASP A 315 30.62 1.48 36.99
CA ASP A 315 31.88 0.79 37.28
C ASP A 315 33.15 1.68 37.07
N ALA A 316 33.69 2.39 38.06
CA ALA A 316 33.85 2.08 39.49
C ALA A 316 34.56 0.73 39.78
N GLN A 317 35.19 0.66 40.95
CA GLN A 317 35.51 -0.59 41.66
C GLN A 317 36.63 -1.51 41.14
N GLU A 318 37.20 -1.29 39.95
CA GLU A 318 38.41 -2.02 39.51
C GLU A 318 39.71 -1.46 40.15
N GLN A 319 40.26 -2.25 41.08
CA GLN A 319 41.70 -2.44 41.33
C GLN A 319 42.48 -1.34 42.11
N ALA A 320 42.03 -1.11 43.35
CA ALA A 320 42.99 -0.99 44.47
C ALA A 320 43.58 -2.37 44.86
N ASN A 321 44.48 -2.39 45.87
CA ASN A 321 44.82 -3.53 46.76
C ASN A 321 46.06 -4.44 46.51
N LEU A 322 46.84 -4.34 45.42
CA LEU A 322 47.76 -5.45 45.03
C LEU A 322 49.29 -5.29 45.30
N ALA A 323 49.75 -4.53 46.31
CA ALA A 323 51.21 -4.36 46.53
C ALA A 323 51.71 -4.19 48.00
N LYS A 324 52.38 -5.24 48.53
CA LYS A 324 53.52 -5.25 49.50
C LYS A 324 53.30 -4.62 50.91
N ALA A 325 53.45 -5.29 52.06
CA ALA A 325 53.90 -6.64 52.47
C ALA A 325 55.36 -7.02 52.09
N ILE A 326 56.39 -6.70 52.91
CA ILE A 326 57.80 -6.86 52.46
C ILE A 326 58.97 -7.02 53.48
N ARG A 327 58.82 -6.99 54.81
CA ARG A 327 59.86 -6.40 55.71
C ARG A 327 60.55 -7.28 56.78
N GLU A 328 60.08 -8.48 57.11
CA GLU A 328 60.12 -8.96 58.51
C GLU A 328 60.98 -10.23 58.80
N LYS A 329 62.29 -10.13 59.13
CA LYS A 329 63.15 -11.31 59.53
C LYS A 329 64.56 -11.01 60.11
N GLN A 330 65.00 -11.57 61.27
CA GLN A 330 66.42 -11.85 61.74
C GLN A 330 66.51 -12.33 63.26
N GLU A 331 67.71 -12.75 63.76
CA GLU A 331 68.20 -12.95 65.20
C GLU A 331 68.12 -14.34 65.97
N ALA A 332 69.25 -14.95 66.49
CA ALA A 332 69.39 -16.02 67.57
C ALA A 332 70.84 -16.65 67.83
N ASP A 333 71.04 -17.46 68.94
CA ASP A 333 71.98 -18.64 69.22
C ASP A 333 73.14 -18.65 70.30
N ASP A 334 73.38 -19.81 71.01
CA ASP A 334 74.67 -20.35 71.63
C ASP A 334 74.61 -21.71 72.50
N ALA A 335 75.79 -22.31 72.80
CA ALA A 335 76.30 -23.05 74.01
C ALA A 335 76.18 -24.60 74.21
N ARG A 336 77.11 -25.25 74.98
CA ARG A 336 77.02 -26.45 75.93
C ARG A 336 78.38 -27.17 76.25
N LEU A 337 78.45 -28.11 77.25
CA LEU A 337 79.69 -28.86 77.69
C LEU A 337 79.42 -30.23 78.44
N ALA A 338 80.46 -30.98 78.92
CA ALA A 338 80.38 -32.38 79.44
C ALA A 338 81.42 -32.83 80.54
N ALA A 339 81.28 -34.03 81.16
CA ALA A 339 82.15 -34.57 82.26
C ALA A 339 82.28 -36.16 82.40
N ASP A 340 83.30 -36.68 83.13
CA ASP A 340 83.86 -38.06 82.98
C ASP A 340 84.31 -38.88 84.25
N ARG A 341 85.53 -38.64 84.78
CA ARG A 341 86.56 -39.65 85.20
C ARG A 341 86.21 -41.09 85.67
N ARG A 342 85.76 -41.38 86.92
CA ARG A 342 85.82 -42.75 87.54
C ARG A 342 84.98 -43.84 86.84
N LYS A 343 84.13 -43.44 85.90
CA LYS A 343 83.47 -44.31 84.89
C LYS A 343 84.37 -45.40 84.30
N LYS A 344 85.69 -45.17 84.15
CA LYS A 344 86.55 -45.86 83.16
C LYS A 344 86.82 -47.36 83.32
N GLU A 345 86.88 -47.92 84.53
CA GLU A 345 87.39 -49.30 84.72
C GLU A 345 86.28 -50.35 84.89
N ASP A 346 85.20 -50.07 85.61
CA ASP A 346 83.99 -50.88 85.49
C ASP A 346 83.43 -50.79 84.07
N ASN A 347 83.52 -49.61 83.43
CA ASN A 347 83.29 -49.51 81.99
C ASN A 347 84.29 -50.33 81.16
N LYS A 348 85.50 -50.69 81.60
CA LYS A 348 86.38 -51.57 80.78
C LYS A 348 85.83 -52.98 80.74
N ALA A 349 85.56 -53.59 81.90
CA ALA A 349 85.01 -54.94 81.98
C ALA A 349 83.60 -55.00 81.36
N ALA A 350 82.74 -54.04 81.71
CA ALA A 350 81.42 -53.91 81.09
C ALA A 350 81.53 -53.64 79.59
N ARG A 351 82.46 -52.79 79.10
CA ARG A 351 82.67 -52.63 77.65
C ARG A 351 83.10 -53.90 76.97
N ILE A 352 83.89 -54.79 77.58
CA ILE A 352 84.28 -56.05 76.92
C ILE A 352 83.06 -56.96 76.78
N ALA A 353 82.30 -57.20 77.85
CA ALA A 353 81.09 -58.02 77.79
C ALA A 353 79.99 -57.40 76.89
N VAL A 354 79.77 -56.08 77.00
CA VAL A 354 78.88 -55.33 76.11
C VAL A 354 79.42 -55.31 74.69
N HIS A 355 80.73 -55.30 74.44
CA HIS A 355 81.29 -55.35 73.09
C HIS A 355 81.13 -56.74 72.46
N GLU A 356 81.27 -57.83 73.21
CA GLU A 356 80.95 -59.17 72.69
C GLU A 356 79.46 -59.35 72.41
N GLN A 357 78.58 -58.80 73.26
CA GLN A 357 77.14 -58.77 72.99
C GLN A 357 76.82 -57.85 71.80
N TYR A 358 77.44 -56.67 71.73
CA TYR A 358 77.31 -55.71 70.63
C TYR A 358 77.83 -56.27 69.31
N LEU A 359 78.92 -57.05 69.27
CA LEU A 359 79.40 -57.73 68.06
C LEU A 359 78.42 -58.82 67.60
N LYS A 360 77.79 -59.55 68.53
CA LYS A 360 76.73 -60.53 68.23
C LYS A 360 75.44 -59.84 67.79
N GLU A 361 75.13 -58.67 68.34
CA GLU A 361 74.02 -57.82 67.90
C GLU A 361 74.33 -57.10 66.58
N GLU A 362 75.56 -56.69 66.30
CA GLU A 362 75.96 -56.09 65.02
C GLU A 362 75.94 -57.15 63.92
N ALA A 363 76.46 -58.36 64.16
CA ALA A 363 76.33 -59.45 63.20
C ALA A 363 74.86 -59.77 62.88
N LYS A 364 73.98 -59.75 63.89
CA LYS A 364 72.52 -59.87 63.69
C LYS A 364 71.94 -58.67 62.94
N ARG A 365 72.21 -57.43 63.37
CA ARG A 365 71.73 -56.19 62.72
C ARG A 365 72.23 -56.07 61.28
N GLN A 366 73.43 -56.57 60.96
CA GLN A 366 73.97 -56.65 59.60
C GLN A 366 73.21 -57.69 58.77
N LEU A 367 73.00 -58.90 59.31
CA LEU A 367 72.16 -59.93 58.67
C LEU A 367 70.72 -59.43 58.45
N ASP A 368 70.10 -58.82 59.46
CA ASP A 368 68.75 -58.24 59.43
C ASP A 368 68.68 -57.03 58.48
N PHE A 369 69.76 -56.25 58.36
CA PHE A 369 69.89 -55.17 57.38
C PHE A 369 70.06 -55.71 55.95
N GLU A 370 70.79 -56.81 55.74
CA GLU A 370 70.88 -57.48 54.44
C GLU A 370 69.56 -58.17 54.05
N ASN A 371 68.85 -58.75 55.01
CA ASN A 371 67.48 -59.25 54.84
C ASN A 371 66.49 -58.12 54.50
N MET A 372 66.56 -56.99 55.21
CA MET A 372 65.79 -55.78 54.89
C MET A 372 66.14 -55.24 53.50
N LYS A 373 67.42 -55.14 53.16
CA LYS A 373 67.90 -54.64 51.86
C LYS A 373 67.49 -55.54 50.71
N THR A 374 67.54 -56.87 50.87
CA THR A 374 67.07 -57.83 49.85
C THR A 374 65.54 -57.81 49.72
N TRP A 375 64.80 -57.71 50.82
CA TRP A 375 63.34 -57.51 50.82
C TRP A 375 62.93 -56.18 50.17
N GLU A 376 63.63 -55.09 50.47
CA GLU A 376 63.45 -53.78 49.82
C GLU A 376 63.75 -53.85 48.33
N MET A 377 64.85 -54.48 47.91
CA MET A 377 65.15 -54.66 46.48
C MET A 377 64.06 -55.47 45.79
N MET A 378 63.63 -56.59 46.36
CA MET A 378 62.51 -57.41 45.84
C MET A 378 61.22 -56.60 45.69
N ASN A 379 60.89 -55.75 46.67
CA ASN A 379 59.71 -54.89 46.60
C ASN A 379 59.89 -53.72 45.62
N ARG A 380 61.09 -53.16 45.46
CA ARG A 380 61.40 -52.17 44.42
C ARG A 380 61.27 -52.77 43.02
N PHE A 381 61.68 -54.02 42.80
CA PHE A 381 61.47 -54.74 41.54
C PHE A 381 59.99 -54.99 41.28
N LYS A 382 59.25 -55.60 42.22
CA LYS A 382 57.79 -55.81 42.10
C LYS A 382 57.02 -54.52 41.84
N ASN A 383 57.34 -53.44 42.55
CA ASN A 383 56.71 -52.14 42.35
C ASN A 383 57.08 -51.52 41.00
N ALA A 384 58.29 -51.76 40.48
CA ALA A 384 58.69 -51.33 39.14
C ALA A 384 58.02 -52.14 38.03
N GLU A 385 57.73 -53.42 38.26
CA GLU A 385 56.96 -54.29 37.35
C GLU A 385 55.49 -53.86 37.33
N LEU A 386 54.82 -53.78 38.48
CA LEU A 386 53.45 -53.27 38.61
C LEU A 386 53.31 -51.85 38.01
N TYR A 387 54.32 -50.99 38.15
CA TYR A 387 54.30 -49.64 37.58
C TYR A 387 54.59 -49.61 36.06
N ARG A 388 55.25 -50.63 35.50
CA ARG A 388 55.35 -50.84 34.04
C ARG A 388 54.02 -51.33 33.48
N GLU A 389 53.43 -52.35 34.09
CA GLU A 389 52.10 -52.88 33.73
C GLU A 389 51.04 -51.77 33.75
N TYR A 390 50.96 -51.02 34.85
CA TYR A 390 50.08 -49.85 34.98
C TYR A 390 50.33 -48.80 33.89
N LYS A 391 51.58 -48.52 33.52
CA LYS A 391 51.92 -47.60 32.42
C LYS A 391 51.50 -48.13 31.06
N GLU A 392 51.68 -49.42 30.80
CA GLU A 392 51.25 -50.06 29.57
C GLU A 392 49.73 -50.07 29.44
N ASP A 393 49.01 -50.39 30.50
CA ASP A 393 47.54 -50.38 30.51
C ASP A 393 47.00 -48.94 30.40
N LEU A 394 47.62 -47.96 31.04
CA LEU A 394 47.31 -46.54 30.83
C LEU A 394 47.55 -46.12 29.36
N LEU A 395 48.55 -46.69 28.68
CA LEU A 395 48.79 -46.45 27.26
C LEU A 395 47.80 -47.20 26.35
N LYS A 396 47.37 -48.42 26.70
CA LYS A 396 46.30 -49.17 26.02
C LYS A 396 44.97 -48.42 26.14
N GLU A 397 44.60 -47.99 27.34
CA GLU A 397 43.46 -47.13 27.65
C GLU A 397 43.47 -45.82 26.84
N LYS A 398 44.59 -45.09 26.83
CA LYS A 398 44.73 -43.84 26.06
C LYS A 398 44.60 -44.08 24.56
N LYS A 399 45.16 -45.18 24.03
CA LYS A 399 45.00 -45.57 22.62
C LYS A 399 43.54 -45.93 22.30
N ARG A 400 42.86 -46.70 23.15
CA ARG A 400 41.44 -47.06 22.98
C ARG A 400 40.56 -45.81 22.98
N LYS A 401 40.71 -44.94 23.97
CA LYS A 401 39.99 -43.65 24.07
C LYS A 401 40.26 -42.73 22.88
N ALA A 402 41.50 -42.66 22.39
CA ALA A 402 41.83 -41.90 21.19
C ALA A 402 41.24 -42.50 19.90
N GLN A 403 41.01 -43.82 19.84
CA GLN A 403 40.30 -44.47 18.74
C GLN A 403 38.78 -44.25 18.83
N GLU A 404 38.21 -44.37 20.02
CA GLU A 404 36.80 -44.06 20.33
C GLU A 404 36.45 -42.62 19.91
N TYR A 405 37.17 -41.61 20.42
CA TYR A 405 36.99 -40.21 20.02
C TYR A 405 37.22 -39.97 18.51
N ARG A 406 38.17 -40.67 17.88
CA ARG A 406 38.40 -40.53 16.43
C ARG A 406 37.25 -41.11 15.61
N ALA A 407 36.63 -42.19 16.06
CA ALA A 407 35.43 -42.75 15.43
C ALA A 407 34.25 -41.78 15.55
N GLU A 408 34.00 -41.26 16.77
CA GLU A 408 32.94 -40.28 17.04
C GLU A 408 33.09 -39.02 16.17
N ILE A 409 34.30 -38.45 16.06
CA ILE A 409 34.59 -37.29 15.20
C ILE A 409 34.32 -37.61 13.72
N LEU A 410 34.60 -38.82 13.25
CA LEU A 410 34.32 -39.24 11.87
C LEU A 410 32.82 -39.44 11.62
N GLU A 411 32.05 -39.90 12.61
CA GLU A 411 30.58 -39.98 12.53
C GLU A 411 29.94 -38.59 12.54
N GLN A 412 30.37 -37.69 13.45
CA GLN A 412 29.94 -36.30 13.44
C GLN A 412 30.28 -35.59 12.11
N GLN A 413 31.40 -35.91 11.47
CA GLN A 413 31.74 -35.39 10.14
C GLN A 413 30.87 -35.98 9.02
N ARG A 414 30.46 -37.25 9.11
CA ARG A 414 29.49 -37.87 8.18
C ARG A 414 28.11 -37.23 8.32
N GLU A 415 27.61 -37.10 9.54
CA GLU A 415 26.33 -36.42 9.81
C GLU A 415 26.29 -35.00 9.24
N ARG A 416 27.35 -34.21 9.46
CA ARG A 416 27.43 -32.84 8.94
C ARG A 416 27.40 -32.82 7.42
N LYS A 417 28.17 -33.69 6.76
CA LYS A 417 28.14 -33.83 5.29
C LYS A 417 26.77 -34.23 4.79
N GLU A 418 26.13 -35.24 5.39
CA GLU A 418 24.77 -35.62 5.03
C GLU A 418 23.74 -34.50 5.22
N LYS A 419 23.86 -33.70 6.29
CA LYS A 419 23.00 -32.54 6.54
C LYS A 419 23.25 -31.45 5.49
N GLU A 420 24.50 -31.14 5.17
CA GLU A 420 24.86 -30.19 4.11
C GLU A 420 24.46 -30.67 2.70
N ASP A 421 24.58 -31.96 2.41
CA ASP A 421 24.20 -32.58 1.14
C ASP A 421 22.67 -32.56 0.97
N LYS A 422 21.92 -32.88 2.03
CA LYS A 422 20.45 -32.75 2.08
C LYS A 422 20.03 -31.29 1.93
N GLU A 423 20.61 -30.36 2.68
CA GLU A 423 20.35 -28.93 2.52
C GLU A 423 20.69 -28.41 1.11
N ARG A 424 21.77 -28.89 0.48
CA ARG A 424 22.11 -28.52 -0.89
C ARG A 424 21.10 -29.08 -1.89
N ALA A 425 20.63 -30.32 -1.72
CA ALA A 425 19.55 -30.89 -2.53
C ALA A 425 18.21 -30.15 -2.33
N ASP A 426 17.83 -29.86 -1.09
CA ASP A 426 16.60 -29.11 -0.75
C ASP A 426 16.62 -27.70 -1.34
N ARG A 427 17.77 -27.00 -1.27
CA ARG A 427 17.96 -25.69 -1.91
C ARG A 427 17.89 -25.79 -3.44
N GLN A 428 18.50 -26.80 -4.05
CA GLN A 428 18.43 -27.03 -5.50
C GLN A 428 17.01 -27.32 -5.98
N HIS A 429 16.28 -28.19 -5.27
CA HIS A 429 14.88 -28.48 -5.57
C HIS A 429 13.99 -27.25 -5.35
N PHE A 430 14.15 -26.51 -4.24
CA PHE A 430 13.32 -25.33 -3.93
C PHE A 430 13.53 -24.16 -4.90
N TYR A 431 14.79 -23.80 -5.23
CA TYR A 431 15.11 -22.66 -6.09
C TYR A 431 15.21 -23.02 -7.58
N GLY A 432 15.37 -24.29 -7.92
CA GLY A 432 15.31 -24.82 -9.28
C GLY A 432 13.92 -25.36 -9.60
N GLU A 433 13.78 -26.70 -9.59
CA GLU A 433 12.60 -27.41 -10.09
C GLU A 433 11.26 -26.91 -9.53
N LEU A 434 11.16 -26.68 -8.22
CA LEU A 434 9.93 -26.27 -7.56
C LEU A 434 9.62 -24.78 -7.80
N ALA A 435 10.64 -23.93 -7.99
CA ALA A 435 10.46 -22.55 -8.42
C ALA A 435 10.02 -22.48 -9.89
N GLU A 436 10.64 -23.24 -10.78
CA GLU A 436 10.21 -23.35 -12.19
C GLU A 436 8.79 -23.92 -12.31
N GLN A 437 8.47 -25.00 -11.61
CA GLN A 437 7.10 -25.55 -11.57
C GLN A 437 6.08 -24.54 -11.05
N ARG A 438 6.41 -23.72 -10.05
CA ARG A 438 5.54 -22.64 -9.58
C ARG A 438 5.37 -21.55 -10.64
N LEU A 439 6.45 -21.11 -11.27
CA LEU A 439 6.41 -20.11 -12.34
C LEU A 439 5.53 -20.59 -13.51
N ARG A 440 5.73 -21.84 -13.97
CA ARG A 440 4.92 -22.45 -15.04
C ARG A 440 3.44 -22.58 -14.66
N ARG A 441 3.12 -22.94 -13.41
CA ARG A 441 1.73 -22.99 -12.93
C ARG A 441 1.08 -21.60 -12.86
N GLU A 442 1.85 -20.56 -12.51
CA GLU A 442 1.36 -19.17 -12.54
C GLU A 442 1.16 -18.66 -13.97
N ASP A 443 2.07 -18.98 -14.91
CA ASP A 443 1.91 -18.72 -16.34
C ASP A 443 0.65 -19.42 -16.89
N ASP A 444 0.50 -20.72 -16.64
CA ASP A 444 -0.67 -21.50 -17.05
C ASP A 444 -1.96 -20.93 -16.47
N GLN A 445 -1.97 -20.52 -15.20
CA GLN A 445 -3.15 -19.92 -14.55
C GLN A 445 -3.48 -18.55 -15.17
N GLY A 446 -2.47 -17.72 -15.44
CA GLY A 446 -2.64 -16.43 -16.11
C GLY A 446 -3.16 -16.58 -17.54
N LEU A 447 -2.64 -17.55 -18.29
CA LEU A 447 -3.10 -17.84 -19.65
C LEU A 447 -4.50 -18.46 -19.70
N ARG A 448 -4.84 -19.37 -18.79
CA ARG A 448 -6.22 -19.91 -18.67
C ARG A 448 -7.23 -18.82 -18.33
N TYR A 449 -6.88 -17.91 -17.43
CA TYR A 449 -7.74 -16.76 -17.10
C TYR A 449 -7.87 -15.79 -18.29
N GLY A 450 -6.76 -15.52 -19.01
CA GLY A 450 -6.80 -14.75 -20.25
C GLY A 450 -7.65 -15.40 -21.35
N ALA A 451 -7.63 -16.73 -21.47
CA ALA A 451 -8.46 -17.48 -22.41
C ALA A 451 -9.95 -17.40 -22.05
N ALA A 452 -10.32 -17.57 -20.77
CA ALA A 452 -11.69 -17.38 -20.31
C ALA A 452 -12.21 -15.95 -20.56
N LEU A 453 -11.37 -14.93 -20.33
CA LEU A 453 -11.68 -13.54 -20.68
C LEU A 453 -11.85 -13.31 -22.19
N LEU A 454 -11.14 -14.05 -23.04
CA LEU A 454 -11.38 -14.01 -24.49
C LEU A 454 -12.72 -14.66 -24.86
N GLU A 455 -13.08 -15.78 -24.24
CA GLU A 455 -14.36 -16.47 -24.47
C GLU A 455 -15.56 -15.61 -24.02
N GLU A 456 -15.45 -14.94 -22.86
CA GLU A 456 -16.43 -13.95 -22.41
C GLU A 456 -16.48 -12.74 -23.36
N ALA A 457 -15.32 -12.25 -23.83
CA ALA A 457 -15.27 -11.15 -24.77
C ALA A 457 -15.96 -11.48 -26.10
N ARG A 458 -15.72 -12.67 -26.68
CA ARG A 458 -16.36 -13.14 -27.94
C ARG A 458 -17.86 -12.93 -27.98
N ALA A 459 -18.53 -13.12 -26.85
CA ALA A 459 -19.99 -13.01 -26.76
C ALA A 459 -20.48 -11.55 -26.70
N HIS A 460 -19.68 -10.61 -26.15
CA HIS A 460 -20.21 -9.37 -25.58
C HIS A 460 -19.37 -8.09 -25.78
N THR A 461 -18.09 -8.15 -26.12
CA THR A 461 -17.15 -7.00 -26.20
C THR A 461 -16.05 -7.19 -27.28
N PRO A 462 -15.29 -6.14 -27.66
CA PRO A 462 -14.20 -6.29 -28.63
C PRO A 462 -12.99 -7.06 -28.06
N GLU A 463 -12.64 -8.23 -28.64
CA GLU A 463 -11.56 -9.10 -28.13
C GLU A 463 -10.13 -8.50 -28.21
N HIS A 464 -9.89 -7.53 -29.09
CA HIS A 464 -8.55 -7.11 -29.50
C HIS A 464 -7.62 -6.66 -28.35
N PRO A 465 -8.05 -5.86 -27.36
CA PRO A 465 -7.21 -5.50 -26.21
C PRO A 465 -6.74 -6.71 -25.39
N ILE A 466 -7.59 -7.72 -25.17
CA ILE A 466 -7.25 -8.90 -24.38
C ILE A 466 -6.26 -9.78 -25.16
N HIS A 467 -6.47 -9.97 -26.46
CA HIS A 467 -5.48 -10.60 -27.35
C HIS A 467 -4.13 -9.86 -27.27
N ARG A 468 -4.12 -8.53 -27.41
CA ARG A 468 -2.93 -7.68 -27.30
C ARG A 468 -2.24 -7.76 -25.94
N ALA A 469 -2.98 -8.00 -24.86
CA ALA A 469 -2.43 -8.20 -23.52
C ALA A 469 -1.79 -9.59 -23.37
N ILE A 470 -2.47 -10.67 -23.76
CA ILE A 470 -1.90 -12.03 -23.73
C ILE A 470 -0.62 -12.09 -24.58
N ASP A 471 -0.66 -11.48 -25.76
CA ASP A 471 0.47 -11.40 -26.69
C ASP A 471 1.67 -10.63 -26.08
N ARG A 472 1.41 -9.54 -25.35
CA ARG A 472 2.43 -8.82 -24.55
C ARG A 472 2.95 -9.65 -23.38
N TYR A 473 2.10 -10.42 -22.71
CA TYR A 473 2.49 -11.32 -21.61
C TYR A 473 3.44 -12.40 -22.11
N CYS A 474 3.03 -13.18 -23.12
CA CYS A 474 3.84 -14.24 -23.72
C CYS A 474 5.19 -13.74 -24.26
N LYS A 475 5.25 -12.49 -24.77
CA LYS A 475 6.50 -11.84 -25.22
C LYS A 475 7.39 -11.40 -24.04
N LYS A 476 6.83 -10.88 -22.95
CA LYS A 476 7.58 -10.47 -21.74
C LYS A 476 8.20 -11.68 -21.03
N TYR A 477 7.45 -12.75 -20.85
CA TYR A 477 7.88 -13.96 -20.12
C TYR A 477 8.51 -15.04 -21.02
N ARG A 478 8.60 -14.79 -22.34
CA ARG A 478 9.11 -15.72 -23.38
C ARG A 478 8.47 -17.10 -23.34
N LEU A 479 7.14 -17.11 -23.31
CA LEU A 479 6.34 -18.31 -23.52
C LEU A 479 6.28 -18.68 -25.02
N TYR A 480 6.54 -17.71 -25.90
CA TYR A 480 6.87 -17.98 -27.30
C TYR A 480 8.34 -18.40 -27.47
N PRO A 481 8.66 -19.28 -28.45
CA PRO A 481 10.03 -19.60 -28.82
C PRO A 481 10.72 -18.36 -29.42
N MET A 482 11.49 -17.66 -28.59
CA MET A 482 12.24 -16.47 -28.96
C MET A 482 13.70 -16.81 -29.28
N PRO A 483 14.37 -16.05 -30.17
CA PRO A 483 15.81 -16.21 -30.39
C PRO A 483 16.60 -15.99 -29.07
N PRO A 484 17.77 -16.63 -28.92
CA PRO A 484 18.56 -16.50 -27.70
C PRO A 484 18.93 -15.05 -27.42
N LEU A 485 18.95 -14.68 -26.14
CA LEU A 485 19.32 -13.33 -25.70
C LEU A 485 20.67 -12.91 -26.31
N PRO A 486 20.82 -11.68 -26.83
CA PRO A 486 22.15 -11.11 -27.01
C PRO A 486 22.88 -11.15 -25.66
N LYS A 487 24.06 -11.80 -25.64
CA LYS A 487 24.78 -12.14 -24.39
C LYS A 487 24.90 -10.90 -23.48
N PRO A 488 24.26 -10.89 -22.30
CA PRO A 488 24.25 -9.72 -21.44
C PRO A 488 25.66 -9.42 -20.95
N LEU A 489 26.02 -8.13 -20.92
CA LEU A 489 27.34 -7.57 -20.58
C LEU A 489 28.51 -8.02 -21.47
N GLN A 490 28.58 -9.25 -21.96
CA GLN A 490 29.70 -9.76 -22.77
C GLN A 490 29.88 -9.05 -24.12
N ARG A 491 28.85 -8.39 -24.64
CA ARG A 491 28.94 -7.60 -25.90
C ARG A 491 29.50 -6.19 -25.70
N SER A 492 29.52 -5.68 -24.46
CA SER A 492 30.11 -4.39 -24.07
C SER A 492 31.38 -4.54 -23.22
N PHE A 493 31.51 -5.67 -22.53
CA PHE A 493 32.63 -6.05 -21.66
C PHE A 493 33.03 -7.50 -21.98
N PRO A 494 33.85 -7.75 -23.02
CA PRO A 494 34.19 -9.10 -23.50
C PRO A 494 34.97 -9.96 -22.48
N HIS A 495 35.39 -9.38 -21.35
CA HIS A 495 36.04 -10.10 -20.25
C HIS A 495 35.09 -10.40 -19.08
N TYR A 496 33.84 -9.93 -19.10
CA TYR A 496 32.85 -10.23 -18.07
C TYR A 496 32.32 -11.67 -18.22
N LYS A 497 32.94 -12.60 -17.51
CA LYS A 497 32.37 -13.93 -17.28
C LYS A 497 31.42 -13.86 -16.07
N PRO A 498 30.10 -14.10 -16.22
CA PRO A 498 29.25 -14.30 -15.05
C PRO A 498 29.75 -15.53 -14.29
N VAL A 499 30.03 -15.37 -13.00
CA VAL A 499 30.51 -16.46 -12.14
C VAL A 499 29.33 -17.36 -11.81
N ASP A 500 29.33 -18.57 -12.38
CA ASP A 500 28.29 -19.58 -12.21
C ASP A 500 28.38 -20.24 -10.82
N LYS A 501 27.89 -19.53 -9.80
CA LYS A 501 27.83 -19.98 -8.40
C LYS A 501 26.90 -21.18 -8.16
N SER A 502 26.28 -21.77 -9.20
CA SER A 502 25.55 -23.04 -9.06
C SER A 502 26.49 -24.24 -8.99
N ARG A 503 27.72 -24.08 -9.50
CA ARG A 503 28.78 -25.09 -9.42
C ARG A 503 29.60 -24.87 -8.13
N PRO A 504 30.06 -25.93 -7.46
CA PRO A 504 31.05 -25.78 -6.41
C PRO A 504 32.32 -25.14 -7.02
N ASP A 505 32.95 -24.22 -6.29
CA ASP A 505 34.25 -23.67 -6.70
C ASP A 505 35.25 -24.82 -6.94
N PRO A 506 36.09 -24.74 -7.99
CA PRO A 506 37.10 -25.77 -8.23
C PRO A 506 37.98 -25.90 -6.98
N PRO A 507 38.30 -27.13 -6.54
CA PRO A 507 38.92 -27.37 -5.23
C PRO A 507 40.18 -26.52 -5.10
N HIS A 508 40.17 -25.63 -4.11
CA HIS A 508 41.12 -24.54 -3.99
C HIS A 508 42.54 -25.11 -3.91
N GLN A 509 43.28 -25.04 -5.03
CA GLN A 509 44.64 -25.55 -5.09
C GLN A 509 45.46 -24.75 -4.08
N PRO A 510 46.04 -25.38 -3.05
CA PRO A 510 46.87 -24.66 -2.10
C PRO A 510 48.04 -24.09 -2.88
N VAL A 511 48.12 -22.75 -2.94
CA VAL A 511 49.22 -22.06 -3.59
C VAL A 511 50.51 -22.59 -2.97
N GLN A 512 51.36 -23.21 -3.79
CA GLN A 512 52.68 -23.66 -3.35
C GLN A 512 53.56 -22.44 -3.14
N ILE A 513 53.44 -21.85 -1.95
CA ILE A 513 54.39 -20.86 -1.43
C ILE A 513 55.70 -21.61 -1.26
N HIS A 514 56.59 -21.49 -2.24
CA HIS A 514 57.95 -22.00 -2.14
C HIS A 514 58.66 -21.24 -1.01
N LEU A 515 58.82 -21.89 0.14
CA LEU A 515 59.55 -21.37 1.30
C LEU A 515 61.06 -21.43 1.06
N THR A 516 61.54 -20.65 0.09
CA THR A 516 62.96 -20.31 -0.04
C THR A 516 63.28 -19.16 0.93
N ASN A 517 64.35 -19.32 1.71
CA ASN A 517 64.90 -18.35 2.67
C ASN A 517 64.08 -18.13 3.96
N ILE A 518 64.12 -19.10 4.87
CA ILE A 518 63.86 -18.88 6.31
C ILE A 518 65.18 -18.61 7.09
N GLU A 519 66.31 -19.11 6.56
CA GLU A 519 67.62 -19.07 7.25
C GLU A 519 68.20 -17.67 7.45
N SER A 520 67.75 -16.65 6.71
CA SER A 520 68.22 -15.27 6.83
C SER A 520 67.64 -14.50 8.01
N VAL A 521 66.63 -15.01 8.71
CA VAL A 521 65.94 -14.30 9.81
C VAL A 521 66.55 -14.62 11.19
N PHE A 522 67.14 -15.79 11.38
CA PHE A 522 67.70 -16.22 12.67
C PHE A 522 69.04 -15.56 13.05
N LEU A 523 69.72 -14.91 12.09
CA LEU A 523 71.01 -14.23 12.31
C LEU A 523 70.89 -12.82 12.91
N ALA A 524 69.67 -12.27 13.06
CA ALA A 524 69.44 -10.89 13.51
C ALA A 524 69.19 -10.73 15.04
N TYR A 525 69.08 -11.84 15.79
CA TYR A 525 68.75 -11.83 17.23
C TYR A 525 69.84 -12.46 18.12
N GLY A 526 71.07 -12.62 17.62
CA GLY A 526 72.19 -13.23 18.35
C GLY A 526 73.06 -12.28 19.18
N THR A 527 72.87 -10.96 19.11
CA THR A 527 73.82 -9.97 19.65
C THR A 527 73.13 -8.86 20.46
N LEU A 528 72.78 -9.15 21.73
CA LEU A 528 72.45 -8.12 22.75
C LEU A 528 72.35 -8.70 24.18
N CYS A 529 73.31 -9.55 24.60
CA CYS A 529 73.38 -10.12 25.95
C CYS A 529 74.82 -10.27 26.48
N GLU A 530 75.65 -9.25 26.30
CA GLU A 530 76.88 -9.05 27.09
C GLU A 530 76.90 -7.62 27.64
N GLY A 531 77.04 -7.46 28.95
CA GLY A 531 77.08 -6.17 29.63
C GLY A 531 76.50 -6.18 31.05
N ILE A 532 77.28 -5.66 31.99
CA ILE A 532 76.95 -5.44 33.42
C ILE A 532 76.94 -6.73 34.27
N HIS A 533 78.16 -7.20 34.54
CA HIS A 533 78.54 -7.60 35.90
C HIS A 533 79.39 -6.45 36.46
N ASP A 534 78.80 -5.61 37.30
CA ASP A 534 79.39 -4.77 38.38
C ASP A 534 78.30 -3.87 38.99
#